data_AF-A0A1Y3EY96-F1
#
_entry.id   AF-A0A1Y3EY96-F1
#
_cell.length_a   1.000
_cell.length_b   1.000
_cell.length_c   1.000
_cell.angle_alpha   90.00
_cell.angle_beta   90.00
_cell.angle_gamma   90.00
#
_symmetry.space_group_name_H-M   'P 1'
#
loop_
_entity.id
_entity.type
_entity.pdbx_description
1 polymer ?
#
loop_
_entity_poly.entity_id
_entity_poly.type
_entity_poly.pdbx_seq_one_letter_code
_entity_poly.pdbx_strand_id
1 'polypeptide(L)'
;PQNEHIELHRRRYGRRFDHEERERKKISRDRHVLAKKAKTLRGIKAKLYNRKRYTEKVQMRKLIKAHEEKQQQGTRKPEKSADGAIPVYLLDRQQQTSGKVLSNMIKQKRKEKAGKWAVPLPKVKAMSEAETFKVIRTGKSRRKAWKRMVTKVCYVGEGFTRKPPKFERFIRPMSLRFNKAHVTHPELQATFHLPIIGVKKNPSSTMYTQLGVITKGTIIEVNVSELGLVTTSGKVVWGKYAQVTNNPENDGCINAVLLV
;
A
#
# COMPACT_ATOMS: atom_id res chain seq x y z
N PRO A 1 31.51 -34.98 -16.58
CA PRO A 1 30.09 -34.68 -16.28
C PRO A 1 29.45 -33.92 -17.45
N GLN A 2 28.99 -34.65 -18.45
CA GLN A 2 28.30 -34.10 -19.62
C GLN A 2 26.88 -34.69 -19.67
N ASN A 3 25.90 -33.86 -20.01
CA ASN A 3 24.47 -34.21 -20.09
C ASN A 3 23.89 -34.75 -18.76
N GLU A 4 22.74 -35.43 -18.84
CA GLU A 4 22.01 -36.07 -17.72
C GLU A 4 22.65 -37.39 -17.26
N HIS A 5 23.95 -37.35 -17.00
CA HIS A 5 24.74 -38.53 -16.63
C HIS A 5 24.20 -39.29 -15.40
N ILE A 6 23.53 -38.62 -14.43
CA ILE A 6 22.89 -39.27 -13.28
C ILE A 6 21.64 -40.07 -13.69
N GLU A 7 20.84 -39.54 -14.61
CA GLU A 7 19.66 -40.24 -15.10
C GLU A 7 20.06 -41.43 -15.99
N LEU A 8 21.04 -41.22 -16.87
CA LEU A 8 21.65 -42.29 -17.67
C LEU A 8 22.23 -43.40 -16.78
N HIS A 9 22.90 -43.04 -15.68
CA HIS A 9 23.40 -44.01 -14.71
C HIS A 9 22.26 -44.78 -14.05
N ARG A 10 21.17 -44.11 -13.64
CA ARG A 10 19.99 -44.79 -13.07
C ARG A 10 19.29 -45.71 -14.06
N ARG A 11 19.27 -45.36 -15.35
CA ARG A 11 18.71 -46.21 -16.42
C ARG A 11 19.57 -47.45 -16.68
N ARG A 12 20.90 -47.31 -16.64
CA ARG A 12 21.86 -48.41 -16.89
C ARG A 12 22.05 -49.35 -15.70
N TYR A 13 22.18 -48.79 -14.50
CA TYR A 13 22.58 -49.52 -13.29
C TYR A 13 21.50 -49.53 -12.21
N GLY A 14 20.34 -48.92 -12.47
CA GLY A 14 19.26 -48.82 -11.51
C GLY A 14 19.54 -47.82 -10.39
N ARG A 15 18.66 -47.85 -9.38
CA ARG A 15 18.88 -47.19 -8.09
C ARG A 15 19.44 -48.20 -7.10
N ARG A 16 19.89 -47.70 -5.96
CA ARG A 16 20.25 -48.56 -4.82
C ARG A 16 19.09 -49.50 -4.47
N PHE A 17 19.37 -50.78 -4.24
CA PHE A 17 18.34 -51.81 -4.04
C PHE A 17 17.35 -51.51 -2.90
N ASP A 18 17.76 -50.78 -1.85
CA ASP A 18 16.91 -50.40 -0.70
C ASP A 18 16.22 -49.03 -0.86
N HIS A 19 16.32 -48.39 -2.03
CA HIS A 19 15.82 -47.03 -2.25
C HIS A 19 14.30 -46.93 -2.02
N GLU A 20 13.53 -47.82 -2.66
CA GLU A 20 12.07 -47.81 -2.59
C GLU A 20 11.56 -48.12 -1.18
N GLU A 21 12.21 -49.07 -0.49
CA GLU A 21 11.89 -49.38 0.89
C GLU A 21 12.12 -48.19 1.82
N ARG A 22 13.25 -47.49 1.64
CA ARG A 22 13.59 -46.30 2.43
C ARG A 22 12.62 -45.16 2.17
N GLU A 23 12.25 -44.90 0.91
CA GLU A 23 11.28 -43.86 0.56
C GLU A 23 9.90 -44.16 1.13
N ARG A 24 9.41 -45.39 0.97
CA ARG A 24 8.14 -45.84 1.58
C ARG A 24 8.15 -45.64 3.11
N LYS A 25 9.22 -46.07 3.79
CA LYS A 25 9.37 -45.89 5.26
C LYS A 25 9.51 -44.42 5.66
N LYS A 26 10.01 -43.55 4.79
CA LYS A 26 10.10 -42.11 5.03
C LYS A 26 8.71 -41.47 4.95
N ILE A 27 7.97 -41.69 3.87
CA ILE A 27 6.61 -41.17 3.65
C ILE A 27 5.67 -41.61 4.78
N SER A 28 5.75 -42.88 5.18
CA SER A 28 4.93 -43.40 6.30
C SER A 28 5.24 -42.70 7.64
N ARG A 29 6.52 -42.42 7.93
CA ARG A 29 6.93 -41.72 9.16
C ARG A 29 6.64 -40.23 9.13
N ASP A 30 6.50 -39.61 7.97
CA ASP A 30 6.38 -38.15 7.84
C ASP A 30 5.20 -37.60 8.64
N ARG A 31 4.05 -38.30 8.72
CA ARG A 31 2.90 -37.86 9.54
C ARG A 31 3.28 -37.71 11.02
N HIS A 32 4.05 -38.65 11.56
CA HIS A 32 4.49 -38.65 12.95
C HIS A 32 5.57 -37.59 13.18
N VAL A 33 6.48 -37.44 12.23
CA VAL A 33 7.51 -36.38 12.26
C VAL A 33 6.87 -35.00 12.25
N LEU A 34 5.85 -34.78 11.41
CA LEU A 34 5.11 -33.51 11.35
C LEU A 34 4.37 -33.22 12.65
N ALA A 35 3.70 -34.22 13.24
CA ALA A 35 3.02 -34.07 14.53
C ALA A 35 4.02 -33.78 15.67
N LYS A 36 5.17 -34.49 15.69
CA LYS A 36 6.24 -34.25 16.66
C LYS A 36 6.79 -32.84 16.53
N LYS A 37 7.14 -32.40 15.32
CA LYS A 37 7.61 -31.04 15.03
C LYS A 37 6.62 -29.97 15.52
N ALA A 38 5.32 -30.19 15.31
CA ALA A 38 4.29 -29.26 15.79
C ALA A 38 4.31 -29.08 17.32
N LYS A 39 4.57 -30.16 18.07
CA LYS A 39 4.57 -30.16 19.55
C LYS A 39 5.91 -29.72 20.14
N THR A 40 7.03 -30.02 19.48
CA THR A 40 8.38 -29.82 20.05
C THR A 40 9.04 -28.51 19.65
N LEU A 41 8.68 -27.94 18.49
CA LEU A 41 9.26 -26.67 18.06
C LEU A 41 8.83 -25.55 19.00
N ARG A 42 9.78 -24.67 19.37
CA ARG A 42 9.56 -23.51 20.24
C ARG A 42 9.98 -22.22 19.55
N GLY A 43 9.47 -21.08 20.03
CA GLY A 43 9.84 -19.75 19.55
C GLY A 43 9.52 -19.49 18.08
N ILE A 44 10.44 -18.80 17.37
CA ILE A 44 10.25 -18.41 15.96
C ILE A 44 10.08 -19.63 15.04
N LYS A 45 10.79 -20.73 15.31
CA LYS A 45 10.70 -21.95 14.51
C LYS A 45 9.28 -22.55 14.53
N ALA A 46 8.60 -22.50 15.68
CA ALA A 46 7.21 -22.92 15.80
C ALA A 46 6.26 -22.02 15.01
N LYS A 47 6.45 -20.69 15.09
CA LYS A 47 5.64 -19.71 14.35
C LYS A 47 5.75 -19.90 12.84
N LEU A 48 6.98 -20.05 12.32
CA LEU A 48 7.22 -20.30 10.89
C LEU A 48 6.61 -21.63 10.44
N TYR A 49 6.76 -22.68 11.25
CA TYR A 49 6.18 -23.99 10.96
C TYR A 49 4.65 -23.94 10.88
N ASN A 50 3.99 -23.30 11.84
CA ASN A 50 2.53 -23.16 11.85
C ASN A 50 2.03 -22.31 10.67
N ARG A 51 2.74 -21.23 10.33
CA ARG A 51 2.43 -20.41 9.13
C ARG A 51 2.50 -21.26 7.85
N LYS A 52 3.56 -22.05 7.69
CA LYS A 52 3.72 -22.97 6.54
C LYS A 52 2.60 -24.01 6.48
N ARG A 53 2.23 -24.61 7.62
CA ARG A 53 1.12 -25.58 7.68
C ARG A 53 -0.23 -24.95 7.36
N TYR A 54 -0.45 -23.70 7.75
CA TYR A 54 -1.66 -22.96 7.38
C TYR A 54 -1.73 -22.72 5.88
N THR A 55 -0.65 -22.26 5.24
CA THR A 55 -0.61 -22.02 3.79
C THR A 55 -0.84 -23.31 2.99
N GLU A 56 -0.24 -24.44 3.41
CA GLU A 56 -0.45 -25.76 2.79
C GLU A 56 -1.93 -26.20 2.88
N LYS A 57 -2.56 -26.03 4.05
CA LYS A 57 -3.98 -26.36 4.22
C LYS A 57 -4.89 -25.49 3.35
N VAL A 58 -4.62 -24.19 3.28
CA VAL A 58 -5.39 -23.26 2.44
C VAL A 58 -5.24 -23.60 0.96
N GLN A 59 -4.02 -23.91 0.52
CA GLN A 59 -3.76 -24.32 -0.86
C GLN A 59 -4.51 -25.62 -1.22
N MET A 60 -4.43 -26.66 -0.37
CA MET A 60 -5.16 -27.91 -0.61
C MET A 60 -6.67 -27.71 -0.63
N ARG A 61 -7.22 -26.89 0.28
CA ARG A 61 -8.65 -26.54 0.28
C ARG A 61 -9.08 -25.86 -1.02
N LYS A 62 -8.28 -24.91 -1.52
CA LYS A 62 -8.55 -24.24 -2.81
C LYS A 62 -8.48 -25.22 -3.99
N LEU A 63 -7.51 -26.13 -3.99
CA LEU A 63 -7.35 -27.14 -5.05
C LEU A 63 -8.52 -28.13 -5.08
N ILE A 64 -8.93 -28.64 -3.91
CA ILE A 64 -10.09 -29.53 -3.80
C ILE A 64 -11.35 -28.82 -4.28
N LYS A 65 -11.59 -27.60 -3.79
CA LYS A 65 -12.75 -26.79 -4.21
C LYS A 65 -12.78 -26.54 -5.72
N ALA A 66 -11.65 -26.15 -6.31
CA ALA A 66 -11.54 -25.94 -7.76
C ALA A 66 -11.78 -27.24 -8.55
N HIS A 67 -11.35 -28.39 -8.01
CA HIS A 67 -11.61 -29.69 -8.63
C HIS A 67 -13.09 -30.08 -8.55
N GLU A 68 -13.74 -29.90 -7.40
CA GLU A 68 -15.18 -30.13 -7.19
C GLU A 68 -16.02 -29.24 -8.12
N GLU A 69 -15.71 -27.94 -8.20
CA GLU A 69 -16.38 -26.99 -9.11
C GLU A 69 -16.22 -27.40 -10.58
N LYS A 70 -15.02 -27.89 -10.98
CA LYS A 70 -14.78 -28.40 -12.34
C LYS A 70 -15.60 -29.67 -12.62
N GLN A 71 -15.70 -30.59 -11.66
CA GLN A 71 -16.52 -31.80 -11.81
C GLN A 71 -18.01 -31.46 -11.95
N GLN A 72 -18.50 -30.46 -11.21
CA GLN A 72 -19.89 -29.98 -11.31
C GLN A 72 -20.21 -29.29 -12.65
N GLN A 73 -19.23 -28.78 -13.39
CA GLN A 73 -19.49 -28.21 -14.73
C GLN A 73 -19.98 -29.25 -15.75
N GLY A 74 -19.69 -30.54 -15.57
CA GLY A 74 -20.25 -31.63 -16.38
C GLY A 74 -21.74 -31.87 -16.16
N THR A 75 -22.35 -31.25 -15.14
CA THR A 75 -23.78 -31.31 -14.81
C THR A 75 -24.42 -29.92 -14.80
N ARG A 76 -23.98 -29.03 -15.68
CA ARG A 76 -24.71 -27.77 -15.93
C ARG A 76 -26.00 -28.09 -16.66
N LYS A 77 -27.11 -28.05 -15.91
CA LYS A 77 -28.43 -27.70 -16.45
C LYS A 77 -28.27 -26.42 -17.30
N PRO A 78 -28.95 -26.30 -18.45
CA PRO A 78 -28.84 -25.13 -19.30
C PRO A 78 -29.12 -23.88 -18.47
N GLU A 79 -28.21 -22.90 -18.56
CA GLU A 79 -28.38 -21.62 -17.90
C GLU A 79 -29.76 -21.07 -18.27
N LYS A 80 -30.64 -20.92 -17.26
CA LYS A 80 -31.75 -19.99 -17.42
C LYS A 80 -31.09 -18.64 -17.66
N SER A 81 -31.25 -18.14 -18.89
CA SER A 81 -30.88 -16.80 -19.31
C SER A 81 -31.22 -15.82 -18.19
N ALA A 82 -30.19 -15.26 -17.56
CA ALA A 82 -30.36 -14.35 -16.45
C ALA A 82 -31.10 -13.10 -16.96
N ASP A 83 -32.30 -12.89 -16.45
CA ASP A 83 -33.09 -11.69 -16.63
C ASP A 83 -32.25 -10.49 -16.13
N GLY A 84 -31.75 -9.67 -17.04
CA GLY A 84 -30.85 -8.56 -16.74
C GLY A 84 -29.56 -8.49 -17.56
N ALA A 85 -29.61 -8.79 -18.87
CA ALA A 85 -28.48 -8.55 -19.76
C ALA A 85 -28.18 -7.05 -19.87
N ILE A 86 -27.13 -6.62 -19.19
CA ILE A 86 -26.59 -5.27 -19.26
C ILE A 86 -25.51 -5.25 -20.37
N PRO A 87 -25.49 -4.24 -21.26
CA PRO A 87 -24.44 -4.10 -22.25
C PRO A 87 -23.03 -4.11 -21.65
N VAL A 88 -22.04 -4.65 -22.36
CA VAL A 88 -20.67 -4.87 -21.83
C VAL A 88 -20.06 -3.61 -21.20
N TYR A 89 -20.32 -2.43 -21.77
CA TYR A 89 -19.83 -1.13 -21.27
C TYR A 89 -20.51 -0.63 -19.98
N LEU A 90 -21.53 -1.33 -19.49
CA LEU A 90 -22.27 -1.04 -18.26
C LEU A 90 -22.07 -2.13 -17.18
N LEU A 91 -21.44 -3.27 -17.49
CA LEU A 91 -21.23 -4.38 -16.55
C LEU A 91 -20.38 -4.00 -15.33
N ASP A 92 -19.35 -3.17 -15.51
CA ASP A 92 -18.42 -2.76 -14.44
C ASP A 92 -18.86 -1.50 -13.69
N ARG A 93 -19.97 -0.88 -14.11
CA ARG A 93 -20.55 0.29 -13.43
C ARG A 93 -21.62 -0.22 -12.47
N GLN A 94 -21.33 -0.24 -11.16
CA GLN A 94 -22.34 -0.56 -10.14
C GLN A 94 -23.61 0.31 -10.35
N GLN A 95 -24.65 -0.27 -10.95
CA GLN A 95 -25.98 0.35 -11.00
C GLN A 95 -26.67 0.14 -9.66
N GLN A 96 -26.96 1.24 -8.95
CA GLN A 96 -27.87 1.22 -7.83
C GLN A 96 -29.27 0.88 -8.36
N THR A 97 -29.90 -0.12 -7.76
CA THR A 97 -31.24 -0.60 -8.14
C THR A 97 -32.28 0.52 -8.00
N SER A 98 -32.97 0.82 -9.10
CA SER A 98 -33.79 2.03 -9.28
C SER A 98 -35.12 2.08 -8.49
N GLY A 99 -35.43 1.10 -7.64
CA GLY A 99 -36.76 0.97 -7.02
C GLY A 99 -37.05 1.87 -5.79
N LYS A 100 -36.04 2.54 -5.22
CA LYS A 100 -36.20 3.42 -4.02
C LYS A 100 -35.52 4.80 -4.18
N VAL A 101 -35.31 5.25 -5.41
CA VAL A 101 -34.39 6.35 -5.73
C VAL A 101 -34.97 7.73 -5.37
N LEU A 102 -36.29 7.95 -5.42
CA LEU A 102 -36.84 9.30 -5.25
C LEU A 102 -36.77 9.86 -3.80
N SER A 103 -37.03 9.04 -2.78
CA SER A 103 -36.95 9.49 -1.37
C SER A 103 -35.52 9.49 -0.82
N ASN A 104 -34.67 8.58 -1.32
CA ASN A 104 -33.24 8.60 -1.05
C ASN A 104 -32.52 9.73 -1.79
N MET A 105 -33.00 10.19 -2.95
CA MET A 105 -32.43 11.34 -3.68
C MET A 105 -32.48 12.64 -2.87
N ILE A 106 -33.55 12.89 -2.10
CA ILE A 106 -33.65 14.11 -1.29
C ILE A 106 -32.71 14.03 -0.08
N LYS A 107 -32.59 12.85 0.54
CA LYS A 107 -31.62 12.58 1.62
C LYS A 107 -30.18 12.58 1.11
N GLN A 108 -29.93 12.07 -0.10
CA GLN A 108 -28.66 12.15 -0.81
C GLN A 108 -28.34 13.59 -1.20
N LYS A 109 -29.24 14.38 -1.78
CA LYS A 109 -29.00 15.81 -2.07
C LYS A 109 -28.66 16.62 -0.80
N ARG A 110 -29.29 16.32 0.34
CA ARG A 110 -28.94 16.92 1.63
C ARG A 110 -27.58 16.43 2.17
N LYS A 111 -27.22 15.15 1.97
CA LYS A 111 -25.90 14.59 2.31
C LYS A 111 -24.77 14.98 1.34
N GLU A 112 -25.05 15.13 0.05
CA GLU A 112 -24.13 15.50 -1.02
C GLU A 112 -23.60 16.92 -0.80
N LYS A 113 -24.43 17.85 -0.30
CA LYS A 113 -23.98 19.19 0.06
C LYS A 113 -22.88 19.20 1.13
N ALA A 114 -22.86 18.21 2.04
CA ALA A 114 -21.91 18.15 3.16
C ALA A 114 -20.76 17.15 2.94
N GLY A 115 -20.95 16.10 2.14
CA GLY A 115 -19.98 15.01 1.97
C GLY A 115 -19.27 14.93 0.62
N LYS A 116 -19.74 15.65 -0.41
CA LYS A 116 -19.19 15.54 -1.78
C LYS A 116 -17.75 16.05 -1.91
N TRP A 117 -17.35 17.00 -1.07
CA TRP A 117 -16.03 17.61 -1.08
C TRP A 117 -15.15 17.15 0.09
N ALA A 118 -15.55 16.07 0.77
CA ALA A 118 -14.74 15.51 1.86
C ALA A 118 -13.49 14.86 1.29
N VAL A 119 -12.33 15.26 1.82
CA VAL A 119 -11.07 14.55 1.54
C VAL A 119 -11.11 13.15 2.16
N PRO A 120 -10.41 12.14 1.58
CA PRO A 120 -10.40 10.77 2.08
C PRO A 120 -10.07 10.61 3.57
N LEU A 121 -9.18 11.44 4.09
CA LEU A 121 -8.82 11.52 5.51
C LEU A 121 -9.21 12.88 6.08
N PRO A 122 -10.46 13.07 6.55
CA PRO A 122 -10.94 14.37 7.03
C PRO A 122 -10.36 14.75 8.40
N LYS A 123 -10.16 13.76 9.28
CA LYS A 123 -9.60 13.94 10.61
C LYS A 123 -8.38 13.05 10.78
N VAL A 124 -7.26 13.64 11.14
CA VAL A 124 -6.01 12.92 11.44
C VAL A 124 -5.64 13.16 12.89
N LYS A 125 -4.88 12.22 13.46
CA LYS A 125 -4.29 12.36 14.79
C LYS A 125 -3.51 13.68 14.88
N ALA A 126 -3.85 14.51 15.86
CA ALA A 126 -3.08 15.71 16.15
C ALA A 126 -1.68 15.32 16.60
N MET A 127 -0.67 16.00 16.07
CA MET A 127 0.71 15.82 16.49
C MET A 127 1.09 16.92 17.48
N SER A 128 1.89 16.54 18.49
CA SER A 128 2.48 17.53 19.39
C SER A 128 3.68 18.21 18.75
N GLU A 129 3.97 19.44 19.17
CA GLU A 129 5.18 20.15 18.70
C GLU A 129 6.46 19.42 19.10
N ALA A 130 6.47 18.74 20.25
CA ALA A 130 7.61 17.97 20.74
C ALA A 130 7.92 16.76 19.84
N GLU A 131 6.91 16.18 19.19
CA GLU A 131 7.08 15.08 18.24
C GLU A 131 7.67 15.58 16.91
N THR A 132 7.26 16.78 16.47
CA THR A 132 7.68 17.37 15.18
C THR A 132 9.03 18.06 15.26
N PHE A 133 9.38 18.63 16.43
CA PHE A 133 10.60 19.39 16.63
C PHE A 133 11.48 18.83 17.73
N LYS A 134 12.72 18.48 17.35
CA LYS A 134 13.79 18.18 18.29
C LYS A 134 14.53 19.45 18.69
N VAL A 135 14.74 19.67 19.99
CA VAL A 135 15.52 20.79 20.50
C VAL A 135 17.02 20.57 20.22
N ILE A 136 17.67 21.56 19.60
CA ILE A 136 19.14 21.57 19.44
C ILE A 136 19.76 22.56 20.42
N ARG A 137 20.71 22.07 21.21
CA ARG A 137 21.53 22.88 22.12
C ARG A 137 22.82 23.34 21.43
N THR A 138 23.22 24.58 21.65
CA THR A 138 24.35 25.25 20.99
C THR A 138 25.34 25.87 22.00
N GLY A 139 26.59 26.07 21.57
CA GLY A 139 27.69 26.60 22.38
C GLY A 139 28.46 25.52 23.16
N LYS A 140 29.67 25.85 23.64
CA LYS A 140 30.58 24.92 24.34
C LYS A 140 29.90 24.23 25.54
N SER A 141 29.18 25.00 26.37
CA SER A 141 28.45 24.49 27.54
C SER A 141 27.02 23.98 27.20
N ARG A 142 26.57 24.06 25.94
CA ARG A 142 25.24 23.61 25.48
C ARG A 142 24.04 24.20 26.24
N ARG A 143 24.17 25.37 26.87
CA ARG A 143 23.07 26.04 27.60
C ARG A 143 22.02 26.69 26.68
N LYS A 144 22.37 27.03 25.43
CA LYS A 144 21.47 27.76 24.51
C LYS A 144 20.63 26.79 23.67
N ALA A 145 19.31 26.81 23.83
CA ALA A 145 18.39 25.84 23.22
C ALA A 145 17.33 26.47 22.28
N TRP A 146 17.69 27.50 21.52
CA TRP A 146 16.77 28.27 20.67
C TRP A 146 16.46 27.61 19.31
N LYS A 147 17.31 26.69 18.86
CA LYS A 147 17.16 25.97 17.58
C LYS A 147 16.23 24.76 17.69
N ARG A 148 15.52 24.47 16.60
CA ARG A 148 14.56 23.36 16.46
C ARG A 148 14.86 22.60 15.17
N MET A 149 15.10 21.30 15.26
CA MET A 149 15.24 20.41 14.11
C MET A 149 13.90 19.76 13.80
N VAL A 150 13.48 19.81 12.55
CA VAL A 150 12.32 19.06 12.07
C VAL A 150 12.69 17.58 11.99
N THR A 151 11.92 16.73 12.68
CA THR A 151 12.08 15.26 12.69
C THR A 151 11.22 14.55 11.66
N LYS A 152 10.21 15.25 11.13
CA LYS A 152 9.29 14.74 10.11
C LYS A 152 9.81 15.04 8.70
N VAL A 153 9.28 14.32 7.72
CA VAL A 153 9.56 14.55 6.30
C VAL A 153 9.09 15.94 5.89
N CYS A 154 9.85 16.59 5.03
CA CYS A 154 9.54 17.92 4.54
C CYS A 154 9.80 18.08 3.03
N TYR A 155 9.06 18.98 2.41
CA TYR A 155 9.28 19.50 1.08
C TYR A 155 9.79 20.93 1.19
N VAL A 156 10.76 21.28 0.35
CA VAL A 156 11.46 22.57 0.47
C VAL A 156 11.41 23.41 -0.81
N GLY A 157 11.13 22.79 -1.95
CA GLY A 157 11.20 23.43 -3.26
C GLY A 157 12.59 23.34 -3.90
N GLU A 158 12.64 23.52 -5.21
CA GLU A 158 13.85 23.37 -6.04
C GLU A 158 14.88 24.49 -5.79
N GLY A 159 14.42 25.72 -5.53
CA GLY A 159 15.29 26.88 -5.28
C GLY A 159 15.76 27.06 -3.83
N PHE A 160 15.82 25.98 -3.03
CA PHE A 160 16.11 26.13 -1.61
C PHE A 160 17.58 26.33 -1.27
N THR A 161 17.92 27.54 -0.82
CA THR A 161 19.21 27.86 -0.20
C THR A 161 19.07 27.92 1.33
N ARG A 162 20.01 27.29 2.05
CA ARG A 162 20.02 27.35 3.51
C ARG A 162 20.38 28.76 4.00
N LYS A 163 19.67 29.23 5.01
CA LYS A 163 20.03 30.46 5.73
C LYS A 163 21.34 30.25 6.51
N PRO A 164 22.14 31.30 6.73
CA PRO A 164 23.34 31.20 7.56
C PRO A 164 23.02 30.62 8.95
N PRO A 165 23.91 29.79 9.54
CA PRO A 165 23.62 29.08 10.78
C PRO A 165 23.21 29.98 11.96
N LYS A 166 23.61 31.25 11.96
CA LYS A 166 23.24 32.21 13.01
C LYS A 166 21.76 32.62 12.95
N PHE A 167 21.16 32.65 11.77
CA PHE A 167 19.76 33.07 11.55
C PHE A 167 18.79 31.90 11.38
N GLU A 168 19.30 30.68 11.17
CA GLU A 168 18.49 29.48 11.02
C GLU A 168 18.02 28.95 12.39
N ARG A 169 16.74 29.18 12.71
CA ARG A 169 16.08 28.61 13.89
C ARG A 169 15.51 27.22 13.64
N PHE A 170 14.78 27.05 12.53
CA PHE A 170 14.17 25.78 12.13
C PHE A 170 15.07 25.08 11.10
N ILE A 171 15.64 23.94 11.50
CA ILE A 171 16.55 23.15 10.68
C ILE A 171 15.76 22.01 10.04
N ARG A 172 15.71 22.00 8.71
CA ARG A 172 15.15 20.92 7.89
C ARG A 172 16.28 20.07 7.33
N PRO A 173 16.61 18.90 7.90
CA PRO A 173 17.77 18.10 7.49
C PRO A 173 17.59 17.55 6.08
N MET A 174 18.67 17.43 5.31
CA MET A 174 18.63 17.00 3.90
C MET A 174 18.07 15.58 3.72
N SER A 175 18.35 14.67 4.65
CA SER A 175 17.84 13.29 4.61
C SER A 175 16.32 13.18 4.70
N LEU A 176 15.64 14.21 5.22
CA LEU A 176 14.19 14.26 5.33
C LEU A 176 13.56 15.16 4.27
N ARG A 177 14.32 15.60 3.25
CA ARG A 177 13.81 16.40 2.15
C ARG A 177 13.42 15.50 1.00
N PHE A 178 12.13 15.44 0.72
CA PHE A 178 11.58 14.65 -0.38
C PHE A 178 11.09 15.59 -1.48
N ASN A 179 11.29 15.19 -2.73
CA ASN A 179 10.88 15.93 -3.92
C ASN A 179 9.78 15.22 -4.73
N LYS A 180 9.57 13.92 -4.50
CA LYS A 180 8.58 13.10 -5.21
C LYS A 180 7.68 12.35 -4.23
N ALA A 181 6.49 11.99 -4.69
CA ALA A 181 5.51 11.20 -3.95
C ALA A 181 4.98 10.03 -4.82
N HIS A 182 4.63 8.93 -4.17
CA HIS A 182 3.88 7.84 -4.79
C HIS A 182 2.40 8.16 -4.70
N VAL A 183 1.82 8.53 -5.83
CA VAL A 183 0.45 9.04 -5.93
C VAL A 183 -0.43 7.99 -6.60
N THR A 184 -1.49 7.58 -5.93
CA THR A 184 -2.47 6.62 -6.44
C THR A 184 -3.68 7.34 -7.03
N HIS A 185 -4.10 6.96 -8.24
CA HIS A 185 -5.36 7.40 -8.83
C HIS A 185 -6.49 6.43 -8.43
N PRO A 186 -7.53 6.85 -7.70
CA PRO A 186 -8.60 5.97 -7.23
C PRO A 186 -9.33 5.20 -8.34
N GLU A 187 -9.63 5.87 -9.47
CA GLU A 187 -10.41 5.27 -10.56
C GLU A 187 -9.59 4.30 -11.42
N LEU A 188 -8.36 4.67 -11.80
CA LEU A 188 -7.46 3.82 -12.60
C LEU A 188 -6.79 2.71 -11.79
N GLN A 189 -6.82 2.79 -10.45
CA GLN A 189 -6.13 1.88 -9.52
C GLN A 189 -4.62 1.73 -9.81
N ALA A 190 -4.03 2.76 -10.41
CA ALA A 190 -2.61 2.82 -10.77
C ALA A 190 -1.86 3.82 -9.88
N THR A 191 -0.57 3.56 -9.66
CA THR A 191 0.32 4.38 -8.84
C THR A 191 1.40 5.02 -9.69
N PHE A 192 1.64 6.32 -9.49
CA PHE A 192 2.60 7.11 -10.25
C PHE A 192 3.61 7.77 -9.30
N HIS A 193 4.88 7.90 -9.72
CA HIS A 193 5.92 8.51 -8.90
C HIS A 193 6.16 9.97 -9.31
N LEU A 194 5.23 10.82 -8.89
CA LEU A 194 5.10 12.20 -9.37
C LEU A 194 5.91 13.18 -8.53
N PRO A 195 6.48 14.24 -9.13
CA PRO A 195 7.14 15.30 -8.39
C PRO A 195 6.15 16.17 -7.62
N ILE A 196 6.53 16.55 -6.41
CA ILE A 196 5.79 17.46 -5.54
C ILE A 196 6.10 18.89 -6.01
N ILE A 197 5.05 19.67 -6.24
CA ILE A 197 5.16 21.10 -6.55
C ILE A 197 5.18 21.92 -5.26
N GLY A 198 4.31 21.57 -4.32
CA GLY A 198 4.15 22.33 -3.08
C GLY A 198 3.34 21.60 -2.02
N VAL A 199 3.38 22.15 -0.80
CA VAL A 199 2.52 21.71 0.31
C VAL A 199 1.43 22.75 0.49
N LYS A 200 0.17 22.35 0.27
CA LYS A 200 -0.96 23.29 0.30
C LYS A 200 -1.57 23.44 1.69
N LYS A 201 -1.73 22.33 2.41
CA LYS A 201 -2.35 22.33 3.74
C LYS A 201 -1.85 21.18 4.59
N ASN A 202 -1.29 21.49 5.75
CA ASN A 202 -1.06 20.51 6.82
C ASN A 202 -2.23 20.56 7.83
N PRO A 203 -2.84 19.42 8.22
CA PRO A 203 -3.98 19.40 9.13
C PRO A 203 -3.65 19.85 10.57
N SER A 204 -2.38 19.78 11.00
CA SER A 204 -2.01 20.10 12.38
C SER A 204 -1.78 21.59 12.61
N SER A 205 -1.12 22.29 11.67
CA SER A 205 -0.81 23.71 11.81
C SER A 205 -0.47 24.38 10.48
N THR A 206 -0.79 25.67 10.35
CA THR A 206 -0.37 26.52 9.22
C THR A 206 1.15 26.70 9.19
N MET A 207 1.81 26.73 10.36
CA MET A 207 3.27 26.78 10.48
C MET A 207 3.94 25.58 9.78
N TYR A 208 3.35 24.39 9.90
CA TYR A 208 3.86 23.18 9.25
C TYR A 208 3.69 23.24 7.75
N THR A 209 2.65 23.92 7.26
CA THR A 209 2.45 24.18 5.84
C THR A 209 3.57 25.07 5.30
N GLN A 210 3.89 26.16 6.00
CA GLN A 210 4.96 27.08 5.60
C GLN A 210 6.36 26.45 5.67
N LEU A 211 6.61 25.59 6.66
CA LEU A 211 7.85 24.81 6.74
C LEU A 211 7.90 23.65 5.73
N GLY A 212 6.78 23.35 5.07
CA GLY A 212 6.64 22.23 4.14
C GLY A 212 6.70 20.86 4.81
N VAL A 213 6.30 20.75 6.08
CA VAL A 213 6.26 19.46 6.80
C VAL A 213 5.13 18.60 6.25
N ILE A 214 5.48 17.38 5.85
CA ILE A 214 4.58 16.40 5.26
C ILE A 214 4.31 15.31 6.30
N THR A 215 3.04 15.20 6.68
CA THR A 215 2.54 14.27 7.67
C THR A 215 1.30 13.59 7.11
N LYS A 216 0.77 12.59 7.81
CA LYS A 216 -0.49 11.97 7.41
C LYS A 216 -1.59 13.04 7.28
N GLY A 217 -2.35 12.96 6.18
CA GLY A 217 -3.42 13.90 5.85
C GLY A 217 -2.98 15.24 5.28
N THR A 218 -1.68 15.51 5.14
CA THR A 218 -1.19 16.70 4.44
C THR A 218 -1.67 16.68 3.00
N ILE A 219 -2.20 17.81 2.53
CA ILE A 219 -2.57 18.04 1.14
C ILE A 219 -1.36 18.65 0.44
N ILE A 220 -0.88 17.93 -0.56
CA ILE A 220 0.24 18.31 -1.42
C ILE A 220 -0.27 18.58 -2.83
N GLU A 221 0.42 19.45 -3.54
CA GLU A 221 0.24 19.68 -4.96
C GLU A 221 1.29 18.87 -5.70
N VAL A 222 0.84 18.02 -6.63
CA VAL A 222 1.69 17.11 -7.38
C VAL A 222 1.56 17.39 -8.86
N ASN A 223 2.67 17.24 -9.58
CA ASN A 223 2.68 17.40 -11.03
C ASN A 223 2.03 16.18 -11.68
N VAL A 224 0.97 16.38 -12.45
CA VAL A 224 0.20 15.32 -13.13
C VAL A 224 0.35 15.35 -14.65
N SER A 225 1.36 16.04 -15.19
CA SER A 225 1.62 16.08 -16.63
C SER A 225 1.78 14.67 -17.24
N GLU A 226 2.34 13.71 -16.50
CA GLU A 226 2.48 12.31 -16.93
C GLU A 226 1.12 11.58 -17.10
N LEU A 227 0.05 12.07 -16.48
CA LEU A 227 -1.29 11.46 -16.58
C LEU A 227 -2.07 11.93 -17.80
N GLY A 228 -1.61 13.00 -18.49
CA GLY A 228 -2.30 13.53 -19.67
C GLY A 228 -3.73 13.99 -19.38
N LEU A 229 -4.02 14.48 -18.18
CA LEU A 229 -5.36 14.97 -17.82
C LEU A 229 -5.66 16.26 -18.58
N VAL A 230 -6.80 16.31 -19.27
CA VAL A 230 -7.24 17.47 -20.04
C VAL A 230 -8.60 17.94 -19.53
N THR A 231 -8.75 19.26 -19.40
CA THR A 231 -10.06 19.88 -19.13
C THR A 231 -10.98 19.80 -20.35
N THR A 232 -12.28 19.97 -20.16
CA THR A 232 -13.24 20.02 -21.28
C THR A 232 -12.91 21.11 -22.30
N SER A 233 -12.18 22.16 -21.90
CA SER A 233 -11.70 23.24 -22.75
C SER A 233 -10.39 22.92 -23.49
N GLY A 234 -9.88 21.68 -23.43
CA GLY A 234 -8.65 21.27 -24.12
C GLY A 234 -7.34 21.70 -23.45
N LYS A 235 -7.40 22.41 -22.30
CA LYS A 235 -6.19 22.78 -21.55
C LYS A 235 -5.68 21.59 -20.74
N VAL A 236 -4.38 21.34 -20.83
CA VAL A 236 -3.67 20.28 -20.09
C VAL A 236 -3.55 20.67 -18.62
N VAL A 237 -3.93 19.75 -17.74
CA VAL A 237 -3.77 19.88 -16.28
C VAL A 237 -2.39 19.35 -15.92
N TRP A 238 -1.54 20.21 -15.36
CA TRP A 238 -0.20 19.84 -14.92
C TRP A 238 -0.06 19.77 -13.40
N GLY A 239 -1.03 20.29 -12.63
CA GLY A 239 -1.03 20.28 -11.18
C GLY A 239 -2.36 19.77 -10.61
N LYS A 240 -2.31 18.84 -9.65
CA LYS A 240 -3.50 18.37 -8.94
C LYS A 240 -3.19 18.16 -7.46
N TYR A 241 -4.22 18.26 -6.62
CA TYR A 241 -4.06 18.00 -5.20
C TYR A 241 -4.09 16.51 -4.91
N ALA A 242 -3.22 16.08 -4.00
CA ALA A 242 -3.19 14.74 -3.46
C ALA A 242 -3.12 14.81 -1.93
N GLN A 243 -3.74 13.84 -1.26
CA GLN A 243 -3.69 13.72 0.19
C GLN A 243 -2.77 12.57 0.60
N VAL A 244 -1.83 12.86 1.48
CA VAL A 244 -0.90 11.87 2.03
C VAL A 244 -1.63 10.92 2.98
N THR A 245 -1.45 9.61 2.78
CA THR A 245 -2.20 8.57 3.51
C THR A 245 -1.38 7.85 4.58
N ASN A 246 -0.06 7.76 4.41
CA ASN A 246 0.84 7.12 5.37
C ASN A 246 1.51 8.13 6.32
N ASN A 247 2.39 7.62 7.20
CA ASN A 247 3.28 8.43 8.05
C ASN A 247 4.70 8.34 7.45
N PRO A 248 5.13 9.30 6.60
CA PRO A 248 6.35 9.18 5.82
C PRO A 248 7.63 9.00 6.65
N GLU A 249 7.63 9.48 7.90
CA GLU A 249 8.76 9.37 8.83
C GLU A 249 9.11 7.94 9.24
N ASN A 250 8.15 7.00 9.16
CA ASN A 250 8.36 5.60 9.55
C ASN A 250 8.75 4.73 8.35
N ASP A 251 8.23 5.07 7.17
CA ASP A 251 8.32 4.23 5.97
C ASP A 251 9.44 4.69 5.02
N GLY A 252 9.82 5.97 5.06
CA GLY A 252 10.75 6.55 4.08
C GLY A 252 10.14 6.77 2.69
N CYS A 253 8.81 6.71 2.57
CA CYS A 253 8.07 6.98 1.34
C CYS A 253 6.90 7.92 1.62
N ILE A 254 6.57 8.81 0.67
CA ILE A 254 5.34 9.61 0.72
C ILE A 254 4.31 8.92 -0.17
N ASN A 255 3.32 8.27 0.45
CA ASN A 255 2.20 7.67 -0.26
C ASN A 255 1.01 8.62 -0.18
N ALA A 256 0.42 8.95 -1.33
CA ALA A 256 -0.69 9.87 -1.44
C ALA A 256 -1.76 9.34 -2.40
N VAL A 257 -2.98 9.86 -2.24
CA VAL A 257 -4.13 9.57 -3.10
C VAL A 257 -4.55 10.87 -3.77
N LEU A 258 -4.76 10.84 -5.09
CA LEU A 258 -5.28 12.00 -5.82
C LEU A 258 -6.67 12.37 -5.32
N LEU A 259 -6.88 13.67 -5.12
CA LEU A 259 -8.19 14.24 -4.91
C LEU A 259 -8.79 14.50 -6.29
N VAL A 260 -9.58 13.53 -6.78
CA VAL A 260 -10.17 13.58 -8.12
C VAL A 260 -11.31 14.59 -8.19
#